data_AF-A0A163A1L3-F1
#
_entry.id   AF-A0A163A1L3-F1
#
_cell.length_a   1.000
_cell.length_b   1.000
_cell.length_c   1.000
_cell.angle_alpha   90.00
_cell.angle_beta   90.00
_cell.angle_gamma   90.00
#
_symmetry.space_group_name_H-M   'P 1'
#
loop_
_entity.id
_entity.type
_entity.pdbx_description
1 polymer ?
#
loop_
_entity_poly.entity_id
_entity_poly.type
_entity_poly.pdbx_seq_one_letter_code
_entity_poly.pdbx_strand_id
1 'polypeptide(L)'
;MANEIKVILYMTGILATGYGLMKYTVPDEETMRKRLDPALRKEYDQRREANREKGQQMMDMMREAAESDKPAWKIANEQLGKK
;
A
#
# COMPACT_ATOMS: atom_id res chain seq x y z
N MET A 1 1.79 17.24 -32.33
CA MET A 1 1.61 15.84 -32.79
C MET A 1 2.90 15.00 -32.77
N ALA A 2 3.85 15.14 -33.70
CA ALA A 2 4.99 14.19 -33.80
C ALA A 2 5.99 14.25 -32.61
N ASN A 3 6.20 15.43 -32.02
CA ASN A 3 7.10 15.58 -30.87
C ASN A 3 6.48 15.08 -29.55
N GLU A 4 5.16 15.23 -29.38
CA GLU A 4 4.45 14.78 -28.18
C GLU A 4 4.48 13.25 -28.07
N ILE A 5 4.30 12.54 -29.19
CA ILE A 5 4.39 11.07 -29.23
C ILE A 5 5.80 10.59 -28.84
N LYS A 6 6.85 11.28 -29.30
CA LYS A 6 8.23 10.96 -28.91
C LYS A 6 8.44 11.12 -27.41
N VAL A 7 7.94 12.21 -26.81
CA VAL A 7 8.06 12.44 -25.37
C VAL A 7 7.35 11.35 -24.57
N ILE A 8 6.14 10.96 -24.98
CA ILE A 8 5.40 9.87 -24.32
C ILE A 8 6.19 8.55 -24.42
N LEU A 9 6.74 8.21 -25.59
CA LEU A 9 7.55 7.01 -25.77
C LEU A 9 8.81 7.00 -24.90
N TYR A 10 9.52 8.14 -24.80
CA TYR A 10 10.69 8.24 -23.92
C TYR A 10 10.30 8.12 -22.44
N MET A 11 9.21 8.77 -22.02
CA MET A 11 8.70 8.69 -20.65
C MET A 11 8.31 7.26 -20.27
N THR A 12 7.52 6.58 -21.11
CA THR A 12 7.13 5.19 -20.89
C THR A 12 8.34 4.26 -20.89
N GLY A 13 9.32 4.50 -21.77
CA GLY A 13 10.56 3.73 -21.82
C GLY A 13 11.39 3.85 -20.55
N ILE A 14 11.55 5.07 -20.03
CA ILE A 14 12.29 5.32 -18.77
C ILE A 14 11.57 4.67 -17.59
N LEU A 15 10.25 4.83 -17.49
CA LEU A 15 9.45 4.23 -16.42
C LEU A 15 9.49 2.70 -16.45
N ALA A 16 9.34 2.11 -17.64
CA ALA A 16 9.41 0.66 -17.82
C ALA A 16 10.80 0.12 -17.47
N THR A 17 11.86 0.85 -17.84
CA THR A 17 13.24 0.49 -17.49
C THR A 17 13.47 0.55 -15.98
N GLY A 18 13.00 1.62 -15.32
CA GLY A 18 13.10 1.75 -13.86
C GLY A 18 12.35 0.64 -13.13
N TYR A 19 11.13 0.31 -13.56
CA TYR A 19 10.36 -0.80 -13.01
C TYR A 19 11.04 -2.16 -13.24
N GLY A 20 11.58 -2.37 -14.45
CA GLY A 20 12.33 -3.58 -14.78
C GLY A 20 13.56 -3.76 -13.89
N LEU A 21 14.32 -2.68 -13.66
CA LEU A 21 15.47 -2.69 -12.77
C LEU A 21 15.07 -3.00 -11.32
N MET A 22 14.00 -2.37 -10.83
CA MET A 22 13.45 -2.66 -9.49
C MET A 22 13.08 -4.14 -9.36
N LYS A 23 12.35 -4.69 -10.34
CA LYS A 23 11.93 -6.10 -10.33
C LYS A 23 13.09 -7.08 -10.43
N TYR A 24 14.17 -6.70 -11.10
CA TYR A 24 15.37 -7.52 -11.22
C TYR A 24 16.26 -7.47 -9.97
N THR A 25 16.39 -6.30 -9.36
CA THR A 25 17.30 -6.08 -8.22
C THR A 25 16.68 -6.47 -6.88
N VAL A 26 15.37 -6.33 -6.73
CA VAL A 26 14.66 -6.66 -5.50
C VAL A 26 14.01 -8.03 -5.64
N PRO A 27 14.36 -9.02 -4.80
CA PRO A 27 13.72 -10.33 -4.86
C PRO A 27 12.25 -10.24 -4.44
N ASP A 28 11.41 -11.03 -5.10
CA ASP A 28 9.97 -11.12 -4.86
C ASP A 28 9.64 -11.48 -3.39
N GLU A 29 8.47 -11.05 -2.89
CA GLU A 29 8.07 -11.21 -1.49
C GLU A 29 8.15 -12.67 -1.02
N GLU A 30 7.81 -13.64 -1.87
CA GLU A 30 7.91 -15.06 -1.52
C GLU A 30 9.36 -15.54 -1.40
N THR A 31 10.25 -14.98 -2.22
CA THR A 31 11.68 -15.28 -2.18
C THR A 31 12.32 -14.63 -0.96
N MET A 32 11.90 -13.42 -0.59
CA MET A 32 12.25 -12.77 0.67
C MET A 32 11.78 -13.61 1.86
N ARG A 33 10.51 -14.07 1.88
CA ARG A 33 9.97 -14.92 2.96
C ARG A 33 10.72 -16.24 3.09
N LYS A 34 11.15 -16.84 1.97
CA LYS A 34 11.96 -18.07 1.97
C LYS A 34 13.36 -17.87 2.56
N ARG A 35 13.95 -16.68 2.37
CA ARG A 35 15.23 -16.29 2.98
C ARG A 35 15.10 -15.87 4.45
N LEU A 36 13.91 -15.48 4.89
CA LEU A 36 13.63 -15.17 6.29
C LEU A 36 13.63 -16.44 7.15
N ASP A 37 14.27 -16.32 8.31
CA ASP A 37 14.32 -17.30 9.40
C ASP A 37 12.89 -17.71 9.83
N PRO A 38 12.60 -19.00 10.11
CA PRO A 38 11.27 -19.48 10.49
C PRO A 38 10.57 -18.69 11.61
N ALA A 39 11.31 -18.09 12.54
CA ALA A 39 10.74 -17.24 13.59
C ALA A 39 10.11 -15.94 13.03
N LEU A 40 10.77 -15.30 12.06
CA LEU A 40 10.31 -14.04 11.45
C LEU A 40 9.11 -14.22 10.52
N ARG A 41 8.92 -15.43 9.97
CA ARG A 41 7.74 -15.75 9.14
C ARG A 41 6.45 -15.68 9.95
N LYS A 42 6.47 -16.22 11.17
CA LYS A 42 5.31 -16.23 12.07
C LYS A 42 4.93 -14.81 12.50
N GLU A 43 5.93 -13.97 12.78
CA GLU A 43 5.71 -12.57 13.13
C GLU A 43 5.20 -11.75 11.93
N TYR A 44 5.71 -12.00 10.72
CA TYR A 44 5.21 -11.36 9.50
C TYR A 44 3.74 -11.73 9.24
N ASP A 45 3.38 -13.01 9.34
CA ASP A 45 2.00 -13.45 9.12
C ASP A 45 1.03 -12.81 10.13
N GLN A 46 1.40 -12.78 11.42
CA GLN A 46 0.63 -12.11 12.46
C GLN A 46 0.48 -10.60 12.21
N ARG A 47 1.56 -9.93 11.81
CA ARG A 47 1.53 -8.49 11.49
C ARG A 47 0.73 -8.20 10.22
N ARG A 48 0.77 -9.09 9.22
CA ARG A 48 0.03 -8.95 7.96
C ARG A 48 -1.47 -9.01 8.20
N GLU A 49 -1.94 -9.94 9.04
CA GLU A 49 -3.35 -10.02 9.44
C GLU A 49 -3.77 -8.77 10.24
N ALA A 50 -3.01 -8.39 11.26
CA ALA A 50 -3.30 -7.19 12.04
C ALA A 50 -3.32 -5.90 11.19
N ASN A 51 -2.45 -5.80 10.17
CA ASN A 51 -2.43 -4.66 9.25
C ASN A 51 -3.63 -4.67 8.29
N ARG A 52 -4.09 -5.83 7.85
CA ARG A 52 -5.32 -5.95 7.04
C ARG A 52 -6.54 -5.51 7.83
N GLU A 53 -6.65 -5.96 9.07
CA GLU A 53 -7.75 -5.59 9.98
C GLU A 53 -7.76 -4.08 10.26
N LYS A 54 -6.60 -3.50 10.58
CA LYS A 54 -6.47 -2.03 10.75
C LYS A 54 -6.83 -1.27 9.48
N GLY A 55 -6.42 -1.78 8.32
CA GLY A 55 -6.74 -1.20 7.02
C GLY A 55 -8.25 -1.21 6.76
N GLN A 56 -8.93 -2.33 7.03
CA GLN A 56 -10.38 -2.44 6.89
C GLN A 56 -11.11 -1.47 7.83
N GLN A 57 -10.74 -1.42 9.11
CA GLN A 57 -11.33 -0.48 10.07
C GLN A 57 -11.13 0.98 9.65
N MET A 58 -9.96 1.32 9.10
CA MET A 58 -9.70 2.65 8.57
C MET A 58 -10.58 2.96 7.36
N MET A 59 -10.75 2.01 6.44
CA MET A 59 -11.61 2.19 5.26
C MET A 59 -13.08 2.33 5.64
N ASP A 60 -13.55 1.56 6.62
CA ASP A 60 -14.91 1.66 7.15
C ASP A 60 -15.14 3.02 7.82
N MET A 61 -14.17 3.53 8.59
CA MET A 61 -14.20 4.89 9.14
C MET A 61 -14.24 5.96 8.05
N MET A 62 -13.43 5.82 6.99
CA MET A 62 -13.43 6.76 5.87
C MET A 62 -14.77 6.74 5.12
N ARG A 63 -15.41 5.58 5.02
CA ARG A 63 -16.74 5.44 4.41
C ARG A 63 -17.83 6.10 5.25
N GLU A 64 -17.82 5.87 6.56
CA GLU A 64 -18.72 6.54 7.51
C GLU A 64 -18.51 8.07 7.50
N ALA A 65 -17.26 8.52 7.37
CA ALA A 65 -16.92 9.93 7.23
C ALA A 65 -17.33 10.55 5.89
N ALA A 66 -17.33 9.77 4.81
CA ALA A 66 -17.77 10.23 3.49
C ALA A 66 -19.30 10.33 3.41
N GLU A 67 -20.02 9.44 4.10
CA GLU A 67 -21.49 9.44 4.18
C GLU A 67 -22.03 10.47 5.20
N SER A 68 -21.17 10.94 6.11
CA SER A 68 -21.50 11.91 7.16
C SER A 68 -21.10 13.33 6.78
N ASP A 69 -21.97 14.31 7.05
CA ASP A 69 -21.69 15.75 6.87
C ASP A 69 -20.63 16.30 7.87
N LYS A 70 -20.14 15.45 8.78
CA LYS A 70 -19.16 15.83 9.80
C LYS A 70 -17.74 15.59 9.30
N PRO A 71 -16.80 16.52 9.57
CA PRO A 71 -15.43 16.38 9.13
C PRO A 71 -14.73 15.16 9.76
N ALA A 72 -13.92 14.47 8.96
CA ALA A 72 -13.29 13.18 9.30
C ALA A 72 -12.51 13.16 10.63
N TRP A 73 -11.89 14.28 11.03
CA TRP A 73 -11.14 14.36 12.28
C TRP A 73 -12.02 14.33 13.54
N LYS A 74 -13.30 14.74 13.45
CA LYS A 74 -14.24 14.63 14.58
C LYS A 74 -14.68 13.18 14.79
N ILE A 75 -14.92 12.45 13.69
CA ILE A 75 -15.32 11.04 13.70
C ILE A 75 -14.17 10.16 14.23
N ALA A 76 -12.94 10.46 13.81
CA ALA A 76 -11.74 9.78 14.32
C ALA A 76 -11.55 9.96 15.84
N ASN A 77 -11.76 11.17 16.37
CA ASN A 77 -11.66 11.42 17.82
C ASN A 77 -12.78 10.75 18.62
N GLU A 78 -14.00 10.67 18.07
CA GLU A 78 -15.16 10.05 18.73
C GLU A 78 -15.03 8.51 18.80
N GLN A 79 -14.42 7.89 17.79
CA GLN A 79 -14.09 6.46 17.76
C GLN A 79 -12.90 6.11 18.68
N LEU A 80 -11.86 6.96 18.76
CA LEU A 80 -10.69 6.77 19.64
C LEU A 80 -11.01 6.96 21.13
N GLY A 81 -11.99 7.81 21.46
CA GLY A 81 -12.45 8.04 22.84
C GLY A 81 -13.39 6.97 23.40
N LYS A 82 -13.79 5.97 22.60
CA LYS A 82 -14.63 4.83 23.02
C LYS A 82 -13.83 3.61 23.50
N LYS A 83 -12.50 3.71 23.62
CA LYS A 83 -11.64 2.67 24.18
C LYS A 83 -11.54 2.75 25.70
#